data_AF-A0A316XA93-F1
#
_entry.id   AF-A0A316XA93-F1
#
_cell.length_a   1.000
_cell.length_b   1.000
_cell.length_c   1.000
_cell.angle_alpha   90.00
_cell.angle_beta   90.00
_cell.angle_gamma   90.00
#
_symmetry.space_group_name_H-M   'P 1'
#
loop_
_entity.id
_entity.type
_entity.pdbx_description
1 polymer ?
#
loop_
_entity_poly.entity_id
_entity_poly.type
_entity_poly.pdbx_seq_one_letter_code
_entity_poly.pdbx_strand_id
1 'polypeptide(L)'
;MKKSTLFLGALLSSGFLFSQVGVNTDQPKATLDIMAFPSDATKTDGFIAPRLKGSELKAKDALYAGSQTGAIVYITEALLPADTTVKTINVTSTGYFYFDGTIWQRIGNGTTLSTEPWNIQGTTNPATANTQNIYQTGSIAVGKNSVYVNGANPVMLDVEGAIRGGTGHIGLVGVNSIALGEENTASETNSVAIGTGNTASGSQSIALGSGVTASGDRSIALGIGGEASGKYATAMGLSSNASGEASTAMGSITTASGYASTATGEYTTASNNFATATGENTTANGIASTAAGRSTVASSMTEFVVGQLNAITTGNPNDVMGTDAAFQVGNGDFNTNVSNNAMTVLKSGKTGIAITGIEATAKPTEFLDLGTGTARVRHLPANGAANAIYTQGNGTASATQNQTFMATKTVVADANGVLGYVDGLPGTNPSGVQNLTYARKTVSPLTTTTPTDSEVSIGNITFRFNGTSSSAANIEYKVSQSNHVTILYHKGGNGGTNLEEWGRQASVAGTWYSLTGEVGNATRDINPGNRDIAYSIITLHNTKDVYRVTANTNGDIAANGAVPAVASSITLFVEKLQ
;
A
#
# COMPACT_ATOMS: atom_id res chain seq x y z
N MET A 1 132.72 -63.74 -22.55
CA MET A 1 133.41 -64.79 -21.76
C MET A 1 132.37 -65.51 -20.88
N LYS A 2 132.70 -66.64 -20.21
CA LYS A 2 131.79 -67.43 -19.32
C LYS A 2 131.59 -66.70 -17.95
N LYS A 3 130.67 -66.98 -16.99
CA LYS A 3 129.62 -68.03 -16.65
C LYS A 3 128.27 -67.29 -16.30
N SER A 4 127.07 -67.87 -16.06
CA SER A 4 126.48 -69.22 -15.82
C SER A 4 126.27 -69.68 -14.34
N THR A 5 125.30 -70.59 -14.09
CA THR A 5 124.81 -71.20 -12.80
C THR A 5 123.83 -70.34 -11.93
N LEU A 6 122.89 -70.83 -11.07
CA LEU A 6 122.40 -72.18 -10.66
C LEU A 6 120.96 -72.20 -9.98
N PHE A 7 120.16 -73.28 -10.14
CA PHE A 7 119.18 -73.95 -9.20
C PHE A 7 117.97 -73.21 -8.52
N LEU A 8 116.96 -73.83 -7.86
CA LEU A 8 116.26 -75.15 -7.98
C LEU A 8 114.99 -75.25 -7.06
N GLY A 9 113.82 -75.56 -7.64
CA GLY A 9 112.64 -76.33 -7.14
C GLY A 9 112.04 -76.25 -5.71
N ALA A 10 110.69 -76.12 -5.63
CA ALA A 10 109.80 -76.76 -4.62
C ALA A 10 108.30 -76.71 -5.01
N LEU A 11 107.48 -77.54 -4.35
CA LEU A 11 106.01 -77.74 -4.43
C LEU A 11 105.12 -76.48 -4.54
N LEU A 12 103.91 -76.66 -5.09
CA LEU A 12 102.67 -76.11 -4.48
C LEU A 12 101.38 -76.82 -4.96
N SER A 13 100.40 -76.94 -4.06
CA SER A 13 99.05 -77.47 -4.31
C SER A 13 98.09 -76.36 -4.77
N SER A 14 97.27 -76.61 -5.80
CA SER A 14 96.35 -75.63 -6.38
C SER A 14 95.09 -75.42 -5.54
N GLY A 15 95.07 -74.38 -4.70
CA GLY A 15 93.83 -73.78 -4.20
C GLY A 15 93.29 -72.77 -5.21
N PHE A 16 91.99 -72.79 -5.50
CA PHE A 16 91.35 -71.77 -6.32
C PHE A 16 91.20 -70.47 -5.51
N LEU A 17 91.81 -69.38 -5.98
CA LEU A 17 91.58 -68.03 -5.47
C LEU A 17 90.64 -67.28 -6.41
N PHE A 18 89.56 -66.73 -5.87
CA PHE A 18 88.62 -65.91 -6.63
C PHE A 18 89.16 -64.48 -6.78
N SER A 19 89.14 -63.94 -8.00
CA SER A 19 89.82 -62.70 -8.37
C SER A 19 89.02 -61.43 -8.03
N GLN A 20 88.66 -61.25 -6.76
CA GLN A 20 88.05 -60.00 -6.27
C GLN A 20 89.15 -59.01 -5.86
N VAL A 21 88.98 -57.74 -6.23
CA VAL A 21 89.90 -56.65 -5.86
C VAL A 21 89.25 -55.79 -4.77
N GLY A 22 89.69 -55.97 -3.53
CA GLY A 22 89.40 -55.05 -2.44
C GLY A 22 90.38 -53.88 -2.44
N VAL A 23 89.85 -52.65 -2.46
CA VAL A 23 90.60 -51.44 -2.14
C VAL A 23 90.11 -50.94 -0.79
N ASN A 24 91.02 -50.92 0.19
CA ASN A 24 90.72 -50.54 1.58
C ASN A 24 89.63 -51.43 2.23
N THR A 25 89.53 -52.71 1.82
CA THR A 25 88.73 -53.74 2.49
C THR A 25 89.36 -55.12 2.32
N ASP A 26 89.47 -55.85 3.43
CA ASP A 26 90.01 -57.21 3.47
C ASP A 26 88.96 -58.28 3.12
N GLN A 27 87.69 -57.88 2.98
CA GLN A 27 86.57 -58.73 2.54
C GLN A 27 85.75 -58.03 1.45
N PRO A 28 86.25 -57.97 0.20
CA PRO A 28 85.53 -57.37 -0.92
C PRO A 28 84.22 -58.11 -1.22
N LYS A 29 83.12 -57.36 -1.28
CA LYS A 29 81.75 -57.88 -1.54
C LYS A 29 81.37 -57.85 -3.01
N ALA A 30 82.25 -57.32 -3.87
CA ALA A 30 82.11 -57.25 -5.32
C ALA A 30 83.45 -57.59 -6.02
N THR A 31 83.45 -57.73 -7.34
CA THR A 31 84.67 -57.98 -8.14
C THR A 31 85.69 -56.83 -8.02
N LEU A 32 85.18 -55.60 -7.85
CA LEU A 32 85.92 -54.45 -7.37
C LEU A 32 85.09 -53.83 -6.25
N ASP A 33 85.64 -53.79 -5.04
CA ASP A 33 85.01 -53.16 -3.87
C ASP A 33 85.96 -52.07 -3.34
N ILE A 34 85.43 -50.87 -3.14
CA ILE A 34 86.20 -49.67 -2.74
C ILE A 34 85.51 -49.08 -1.52
N MET A 35 86.00 -49.44 -0.32
CA MET A 35 85.47 -48.91 0.93
C MET A 35 86.20 -47.62 1.33
N ALA A 36 85.45 -46.67 1.88
CA ALA A 36 85.99 -45.41 2.39
C ALA A 36 86.83 -45.60 3.66
N PHE A 37 87.81 -44.72 3.89
CA PHE A 37 88.61 -44.61 5.11
C PHE A 37 88.41 -43.24 5.80
N PRO A 38 87.17 -42.89 6.19
CA PRO A 38 86.81 -41.53 6.63
C PRO A 38 87.45 -41.11 7.97
N SER A 39 88.18 -42.00 8.63
CA SER A 39 88.99 -41.73 9.82
C SER A 39 90.33 -41.03 9.52
N ASP A 40 90.81 -41.01 8.27
CA ASP A 40 92.06 -40.34 7.89
C ASP A 40 91.78 -39.09 7.03
N ALA A 41 91.58 -37.96 7.70
CA ALA A 41 91.32 -36.66 7.07
C ALA A 41 92.49 -36.11 6.22
N THR A 42 93.62 -36.82 6.10
CA THR A 42 94.70 -36.48 5.15
C THR A 42 94.51 -37.12 3.77
N LYS A 43 93.51 -38.01 3.61
CA LYS A 43 93.21 -38.74 2.38
C LYS A 43 91.81 -38.39 1.87
N THR A 44 91.59 -38.55 0.57
CA THR A 44 90.29 -38.35 -0.08
C THR A 44 89.70 -39.68 -0.49
N ASP A 45 88.50 -39.99 0.00
CA ASP A 45 87.76 -41.19 -0.39
C ASP A 45 87.10 -41.06 -1.77
N GLY A 46 87.03 -42.17 -2.50
CA GLY A 46 86.28 -42.31 -3.74
C GLY A 46 87.09 -42.88 -4.91
N PHE A 47 86.41 -43.02 -6.06
CA PHE A 47 86.99 -43.47 -7.33
C PHE A 47 87.02 -42.32 -8.33
N ILE A 48 88.19 -42.02 -8.89
CA ILE A 48 88.33 -41.06 -9.99
C ILE A 48 88.28 -41.82 -11.31
N ALA A 49 87.14 -41.73 -12.00
CA ALA A 49 86.99 -42.31 -13.34
C ALA A 49 87.97 -41.67 -14.35
N PRO A 50 88.37 -42.39 -15.42
CA PRO A 50 89.20 -41.85 -16.48
C PRO A 50 88.65 -40.52 -17.03
N ARG A 51 89.51 -39.50 -17.08
CA ARG A 51 89.17 -38.16 -17.56
C ARG A 51 89.47 -38.04 -19.05
N LEU A 52 88.51 -37.52 -19.80
CA LEU A 52 88.60 -37.31 -21.25
C LEU A 52 87.89 -36.01 -21.64
N LYS A 53 88.35 -35.36 -22.71
CA LYS A 53 87.51 -34.40 -23.44
C LYS A 53 86.42 -35.14 -24.21
N GLY A 54 85.28 -34.50 -24.47
CA GLY A 54 84.22 -35.06 -25.32
C GLY A 54 84.71 -35.36 -26.74
N SER A 55 85.65 -34.58 -27.27
CA SER A 55 86.33 -34.83 -28.55
C SER A 55 87.24 -36.06 -28.53
N GLU A 56 87.97 -36.29 -27.44
CA GLU A 56 88.79 -37.49 -27.23
C GLU A 56 87.94 -38.74 -27.00
N LEU A 57 86.72 -38.58 -26.46
CA LEU A 57 85.74 -39.65 -26.32
C LEU A 57 85.13 -40.02 -27.69
N LYS A 58 84.67 -39.02 -28.46
CA LYS A 58 84.19 -39.16 -29.84
C LYS A 58 85.22 -39.84 -30.75
N ALA A 59 86.50 -39.48 -30.63
CA ALA A 59 87.59 -40.12 -31.36
C ALA A 59 87.74 -41.62 -31.07
N LYS A 60 87.14 -42.13 -29.98
CA LYS A 60 87.14 -43.54 -29.56
C LYS A 60 85.79 -44.23 -29.79
N ASP A 61 84.83 -43.61 -30.48
CA ASP A 61 83.48 -44.17 -30.71
C ASP A 61 83.48 -45.59 -31.30
N ALA A 62 84.43 -45.91 -32.18
CA ALA A 62 84.57 -47.24 -32.77
C ALA A 62 85.03 -48.32 -31.76
N LEU A 63 85.66 -47.91 -30.65
CA LEU A 63 86.23 -48.80 -29.63
C LEU A 63 85.25 -49.11 -28.49
N TYR A 64 84.27 -48.25 -28.25
CA TYR A 64 83.21 -48.47 -27.26
C TYR A 64 82.08 -49.31 -27.87
N ALA A 65 82.21 -50.63 -27.80
CA ALA A 65 81.21 -51.61 -28.24
C ALA A 65 80.48 -52.23 -27.03
N GLY A 66 79.64 -53.25 -27.27
CA GLY A 66 78.85 -53.89 -26.22
C GLY A 66 79.68 -54.41 -25.02
N SER A 67 80.93 -54.81 -25.24
CA SER A 67 81.86 -55.24 -24.19
C SER A 67 82.35 -54.12 -23.26
N GLN A 68 82.04 -52.85 -23.58
CA GLN A 68 82.35 -51.66 -22.77
C GLN A 68 81.09 -51.06 -22.11
N THR A 69 79.95 -51.75 -22.18
CA THR A 69 78.73 -51.37 -21.44
C THR A 69 79.04 -51.28 -19.94
N GLY A 70 78.62 -50.19 -19.30
CA GLY A 70 78.93 -49.89 -17.90
C GLY A 70 80.29 -49.20 -17.68
N ALA A 71 81.07 -48.91 -18.74
CA ALA A 71 82.27 -48.07 -18.61
C ALA A 71 81.88 -46.66 -18.16
N ILE A 72 82.51 -46.14 -17.09
CA ILE A 72 82.30 -44.79 -16.56
C ILE A 72 83.51 -43.91 -16.88
N VAL A 73 83.25 -42.68 -17.33
CA VAL A 73 84.27 -41.64 -17.57
C VAL A 73 83.83 -40.31 -16.95
N TYR A 74 84.79 -39.41 -16.73
CA TYR A 74 84.50 -38.01 -16.40
C TYR A 74 84.89 -37.11 -17.57
N ILE A 75 83.93 -36.33 -18.07
CA ILE A 75 84.12 -35.42 -19.19
C ILE A 75 84.56 -34.05 -18.68
N THR A 76 85.78 -33.68 -19.05
CA THR A 76 86.45 -32.43 -18.65
C THR A 76 86.12 -31.25 -19.56
N GLU A 77 85.69 -31.52 -20.79
CA GLU A 77 85.35 -30.53 -21.82
C GLU A 77 84.24 -31.08 -22.69
N ALA A 78 83.15 -30.34 -22.88
CA ALA A 78 81.97 -30.79 -23.61
C ALA A 78 82.16 -30.75 -25.14
N LEU A 79 81.36 -31.53 -25.87
CA LEU A 79 81.14 -31.31 -27.30
C LEU A 79 80.10 -30.20 -27.50
N LEU A 80 80.25 -29.41 -28.57
CA LEU A 80 79.12 -28.64 -29.09
C LEU A 80 78.07 -29.61 -29.66
N PRO A 81 76.76 -29.29 -29.65
CA PRO A 81 75.73 -30.21 -30.15
C PRO A 81 75.97 -30.68 -31.60
N ALA A 82 76.45 -29.79 -32.47
CA ALA A 82 76.81 -30.10 -33.87
C ALA A 82 78.05 -31.01 -33.99
N ASP A 83 78.91 -31.05 -32.97
CA ASP A 83 80.12 -31.88 -32.90
C ASP A 83 79.88 -33.23 -32.23
N THR A 84 78.64 -33.58 -31.88
CA THR A 84 78.31 -34.90 -31.32
C THR A 84 78.34 -36.02 -32.38
N THR A 85 78.09 -37.24 -31.94
CA THR A 85 77.79 -38.44 -32.73
C THR A 85 76.62 -39.16 -32.09
N VAL A 86 76.08 -40.21 -32.73
CA VAL A 86 75.05 -41.06 -32.11
C VAL A 86 75.45 -41.51 -30.70
N LYS A 87 76.71 -41.93 -30.50
CA LYS A 87 77.19 -42.38 -29.18
C LYS A 87 77.40 -41.23 -28.20
N THR A 88 77.90 -40.09 -28.66
CA THR A 88 78.25 -38.94 -27.80
C THR A 88 77.17 -37.86 -27.70
N ILE A 89 75.93 -38.15 -28.14
CA ILE A 89 74.83 -37.18 -28.26
C ILE A 89 74.53 -36.39 -26.98
N ASN A 90 74.66 -37.01 -25.81
CA ASN A 90 74.43 -36.34 -24.51
C ASN A 90 75.68 -35.66 -23.92
N VAL A 91 76.85 -35.77 -24.58
CA VAL A 91 78.16 -35.31 -24.06
C VAL A 91 78.35 -33.79 -24.31
N THR A 92 77.26 -33.04 -24.18
CA THR A 92 77.14 -31.58 -24.35
C THR A 92 77.33 -30.81 -23.03
N SER A 93 77.77 -31.49 -21.98
CA SER A 93 78.14 -30.91 -20.68
C SER A 93 79.29 -31.67 -20.04
N THR A 94 79.99 -31.02 -19.10
CA THR A 94 80.98 -31.69 -18.25
C THR A 94 80.29 -32.47 -17.11
N GLY A 95 80.99 -33.48 -16.58
CA GLY A 95 80.47 -34.35 -15.53
C GLY A 95 80.74 -35.84 -15.78
N TYR A 96 80.13 -36.70 -14.97
CA TYR A 96 80.23 -38.15 -15.12
C TYR A 96 79.25 -38.69 -16.17
N PHE A 97 79.73 -39.63 -16.98
CA PHE A 97 78.92 -40.36 -17.97
C PHE A 97 79.23 -41.86 -17.87
N TYR A 98 78.22 -42.71 -18.11
CA TYR A 98 78.40 -44.13 -18.35
C TYR A 98 77.97 -44.51 -19.77
N PHE A 99 78.60 -45.53 -20.36
CA PHE A 99 78.17 -46.08 -21.64
C PHE A 99 77.09 -47.13 -21.43
N ASP A 100 75.90 -46.95 -21.99
CA ASP A 100 74.78 -47.90 -21.85
C ASP A 100 74.82 -49.08 -22.83
N GLY A 101 75.87 -49.15 -23.65
CA GLY A 101 76.02 -50.11 -24.76
C GLY A 101 75.66 -49.51 -26.12
N THR A 102 74.91 -48.41 -26.14
CA THR A 102 74.53 -47.66 -27.35
C THR A 102 75.07 -46.23 -27.32
N ILE A 103 74.85 -45.48 -26.24
CA ILE A 103 75.21 -44.07 -26.08
C ILE A 103 75.80 -43.78 -24.69
N TRP A 104 76.43 -42.62 -24.55
CA TRP A 104 76.90 -42.10 -23.27
C TRP A 104 75.76 -41.40 -22.54
N GLN A 105 75.37 -41.94 -21.39
CA GLN A 105 74.32 -41.42 -20.53
C GLN A 105 74.94 -40.60 -19.39
N ARG A 106 74.36 -39.42 -19.11
CA ARG A 106 74.84 -38.51 -18.06
C ARG A 106 74.41 -39.00 -16.69
N ILE A 107 75.33 -39.10 -15.74
CA ILE A 107 75.02 -39.43 -14.34
C ILE A 107 74.62 -38.13 -13.63
N GLY A 108 73.31 -37.83 -13.60
CA GLY A 108 72.78 -36.62 -12.96
C GLY A 108 71.25 -36.59 -12.94
N ASN A 109 70.69 -35.82 -12.00
CA ASN A 109 69.28 -35.92 -11.60
C ASN A 109 68.28 -35.54 -12.72
N GLY A 110 67.42 -36.46 -13.12
CA GLY A 110 66.40 -36.26 -14.16
C GLY A 110 65.06 -35.81 -13.57
N THR A 111 64.87 -34.50 -13.37
CA THR A 111 63.62 -33.92 -12.87
C THR A 111 63.13 -32.76 -13.73
N THR A 112 63.07 -32.96 -15.05
CA THR A 112 62.44 -32.02 -15.99
C THR A 112 60.93 -32.29 -16.08
N LEU A 113 60.16 -31.70 -15.17
CA LEU A 113 58.73 -31.47 -15.44
C LEU A 113 58.64 -30.46 -16.60
N SER A 114 58.02 -30.86 -17.71
CA SER A 114 57.86 -29.98 -18.86
C SER A 114 56.73 -28.99 -18.59
N THR A 115 57.07 -27.75 -18.28
CA THR A 115 56.11 -26.65 -18.26
C THR A 115 55.70 -26.33 -19.69
N GLU A 116 54.43 -26.52 -20.04
CA GLU A 116 53.90 -26.10 -21.34
C GLU A 116 54.14 -24.59 -21.55
N PRO A 117 54.76 -24.15 -22.66
CA PRO A 117 54.93 -22.74 -22.95
C PRO A 117 53.58 -22.09 -23.31
N TRP A 118 53.54 -20.76 -23.24
CA TRP A 118 52.49 -19.98 -23.90
C TRP A 118 52.78 -19.96 -25.40
N ASN A 119 51.82 -20.33 -26.24
CA ASN A 119 52.00 -20.38 -27.70
C ASN A 119 51.26 -19.23 -28.38
N ILE A 120 51.73 -18.77 -29.54
CA ILE A 120 51.08 -17.72 -30.32
C ILE A 120 49.78 -18.30 -30.93
N GLN A 121 48.66 -17.61 -30.73
CA GLN A 121 47.32 -18.03 -31.13
C GLN A 121 47.26 -18.53 -32.58
N GLY A 122 46.82 -19.78 -32.77
CA GLY A 122 46.73 -20.42 -34.09
C GLY A 122 48.03 -21.08 -34.58
N THR A 123 49.08 -21.14 -33.77
CA THR A 123 50.37 -21.77 -34.11
C THR A 123 50.89 -22.65 -32.98
N THR A 124 51.84 -23.55 -33.27
CA THR A 124 52.57 -24.32 -32.24
C THR A 124 53.87 -23.63 -31.79
N ASN A 125 54.03 -22.33 -32.06
CA ASN A 125 55.25 -21.58 -31.73
C ASN A 125 55.11 -20.91 -30.36
N PRO A 126 56.08 -21.06 -29.45
CA PRO A 126 56.11 -20.29 -28.21
C PRO A 126 56.07 -18.78 -28.45
N ALA A 127 55.30 -18.08 -27.62
CA ALA A 127 55.27 -16.64 -27.59
C ALA A 127 56.54 -16.09 -26.94
N THR A 128 57.09 -15.04 -27.54
CA THR A 128 58.36 -14.40 -27.16
C THR A 128 58.21 -12.93 -26.78
N ALA A 129 57.03 -12.34 -26.97
CA ALA A 129 56.72 -10.97 -26.60
C ALA A 129 55.30 -10.84 -26.01
N ASN A 130 55.13 -9.91 -25.06
CA ASN A 130 53.85 -9.60 -24.42
C ASN A 130 52.84 -8.87 -25.34
N THR A 131 53.21 -8.58 -26.59
CA THR A 131 52.35 -8.00 -27.63
C THR A 131 51.69 -9.04 -28.54
N GLN A 132 51.96 -10.33 -28.33
CA GLN A 132 51.40 -11.43 -29.11
C GLN A 132 50.10 -11.94 -28.46
N ASN A 133 49.11 -12.32 -29.27
CA ASN A 133 47.97 -13.10 -28.78
C ASN A 133 48.45 -14.50 -28.39
N ILE A 134 48.19 -14.93 -27.16
CA ILE A 134 48.71 -16.20 -26.61
C ILE A 134 47.61 -17.18 -26.20
N TYR A 135 47.91 -18.47 -26.21
CA TYR A 135 47.06 -19.53 -25.69
C TYR A 135 47.87 -20.67 -25.06
N GLN A 136 47.18 -21.52 -24.28
CA GLN A 136 47.65 -22.83 -23.83
C GLN A 136 46.51 -23.84 -23.98
N THR A 137 46.83 -25.14 -23.98
CA THR A 137 45.85 -26.25 -24.07
C THR A 137 45.41 -26.80 -22.71
N GLY A 138 46.16 -26.53 -21.65
CA GLY A 138 45.84 -26.89 -20.27
C GLY A 138 45.18 -25.76 -19.48
N SER A 139 44.80 -26.04 -18.22
CA SER A 139 44.26 -25.03 -17.30
C SER A 139 45.30 -23.97 -16.96
N ILE A 140 44.97 -22.70 -17.22
CA ILE A 140 45.86 -21.55 -17.04
C ILE A 140 45.68 -20.98 -15.63
N ALA A 141 46.78 -20.79 -14.90
CA ALA A 141 46.82 -20.06 -13.64
C ALA A 141 47.56 -18.72 -13.83
N VAL A 142 46.84 -17.61 -13.72
CA VAL A 142 47.42 -16.26 -13.87
C VAL A 142 47.98 -15.80 -12.52
N GLY A 143 49.25 -15.37 -12.50
CA GLY A 143 49.82 -14.65 -11.35
C GLY A 143 50.51 -15.48 -10.24
N LYS A 144 51.01 -16.70 -10.48
CA LYS A 144 51.70 -17.48 -9.42
C LYS A 144 52.96 -18.24 -9.89
N ASN A 145 53.97 -18.31 -9.03
CA ASN A 145 55.25 -19.00 -9.24
C ASN A 145 55.46 -20.25 -8.33
N SER A 146 54.37 -20.87 -7.84
CA SER A 146 54.43 -22.07 -6.97
C SER A 146 53.19 -22.95 -7.11
N VAL A 147 53.40 -24.27 -7.06
CA VAL A 147 52.35 -25.31 -7.11
C VAL A 147 51.27 -25.10 -6.03
N TYR A 148 50.08 -25.66 -6.26
CA TYR A 148 48.95 -25.63 -5.32
C TYR A 148 49.23 -26.47 -4.08
N VAL A 149 49.13 -25.83 -2.90
CA VAL A 149 48.98 -26.50 -1.60
C VAL A 149 47.71 -25.93 -0.95
N ASN A 150 46.88 -26.83 -0.44
CA ASN A 150 45.55 -26.51 0.09
C ASN A 150 45.66 -25.81 1.47
N GLY A 151 44.78 -24.84 1.78
CA GLY A 151 44.59 -24.37 3.16
C GLY A 151 44.80 -22.88 3.48
N ALA A 152 44.90 -21.97 2.51
CA ALA A 152 44.75 -20.52 2.74
C ALA A 152 44.24 -19.83 1.47
N ASN A 153 43.17 -19.03 1.58
CA ASN A 153 42.37 -18.47 0.45
C ASN A 153 43.22 -18.02 -0.75
N PRO A 154 43.29 -18.81 -1.84
CA PRO A 154 43.92 -18.38 -3.08
C PRO A 154 42.89 -17.67 -3.96
N VAL A 155 43.07 -16.38 -4.19
CA VAL A 155 42.38 -15.68 -5.28
C VAL A 155 42.85 -16.34 -6.59
N MET A 156 41.93 -16.92 -7.36
CA MET A 156 42.27 -17.74 -8.54
C MET A 156 42.47 -16.91 -9.82
N LEU A 157 41.99 -15.67 -9.81
CA LEU A 157 42.21 -14.66 -10.83
C LEU A 157 42.13 -13.30 -10.13
N ASP A 158 43.25 -12.59 -10.07
CA ASP A 158 43.33 -11.19 -9.64
C ASP A 158 43.70 -10.34 -10.86
N VAL A 159 43.05 -9.19 -11.03
CA VAL A 159 43.20 -8.32 -12.20
C VAL A 159 43.23 -6.87 -11.76
N GLU A 160 44.40 -6.26 -11.85
CA GLU A 160 44.55 -4.81 -11.69
C GLU A 160 44.02 -4.10 -12.95
N GLY A 161 42.90 -3.39 -12.82
CA GLY A 161 42.31 -2.59 -13.90
C GLY A 161 41.13 -3.25 -14.61
N ALA A 162 41.13 -3.18 -15.93
CA ALA A 162 39.97 -3.50 -16.79
C ALA A 162 39.83 -5.00 -17.09
N ILE A 163 38.61 -5.52 -17.01
CA ILE A 163 38.28 -6.90 -17.43
C ILE A 163 37.47 -6.84 -18.75
N ARG A 164 37.96 -7.51 -19.79
CA ARG A 164 37.24 -7.77 -21.05
C ARG A 164 37.16 -9.27 -21.33
N GLY A 165 36.00 -9.79 -21.70
CA GLY A 165 35.82 -11.19 -22.07
C GLY A 165 34.63 -11.42 -22.99
N GLY A 166 34.82 -12.17 -24.08
CA GLY A 166 33.83 -12.34 -25.16
C GLY A 166 34.22 -11.61 -26.44
N THR A 167 33.25 -11.10 -27.20
CA THR A 167 33.42 -10.65 -28.60
C THR A 167 32.78 -9.28 -28.87
N GLY A 168 33.24 -8.58 -29.91
CA GLY A 168 32.60 -7.36 -30.42
C GLY A 168 32.68 -6.09 -29.54
N HIS A 169 33.24 -6.15 -28.32
CA HIS A 169 33.32 -5.02 -27.38
C HIS A 169 33.85 -3.72 -28.01
N ILE A 170 33.05 -2.65 -27.92
CA ILE A 170 33.29 -1.38 -28.63
C ILE A 170 34.15 -0.44 -27.78
N GLY A 171 34.91 0.44 -28.45
CA GLY A 171 35.71 1.50 -27.80
C GLY A 171 36.81 0.98 -26.86
N LEU A 172 37.16 1.81 -25.86
CA LEU A 172 37.96 1.40 -24.70
C LEU A 172 37.03 0.95 -23.57
N VAL A 173 37.53 0.09 -22.68
CA VAL A 173 36.93 -0.12 -21.34
C VAL A 173 37.68 0.76 -20.37
N GLY A 174 36.93 1.45 -19.51
CA GLY A 174 37.44 2.40 -18.53
C GLY A 174 38.35 1.78 -17.46
N VAL A 175 38.86 2.63 -16.58
CA VAL A 175 39.72 2.19 -15.46
C VAL A 175 38.85 1.39 -14.48
N ASN A 176 39.32 0.19 -14.10
CA ASN A 176 38.65 -0.72 -13.16
C ASN A 176 37.22 -1.17 -13.57
N SER A 177 36.88 -1.13 -14.87
CA SER A 177 35.56 -1.55 -15.36
C SER A 177 35.55 -2.95 -16.00
N ILE A 178 34.34 -3.51 -16.11
CA ILE A 178 34.10 -4.89 -16.55
C ILE A 178 33.22 -4.88 -17.82
N ALA A 179 33.65 -5.53 -18.90
CA ALA A 179 32.84 -5.79 -20.09
C ALA A 179 32.84 -7.30 -20.43
N LEU A 180 31.68 -7.96 -20.31
CA LEU A 180 31.56 -9.42 -20.50
C LEU A 180 30.40 -9.80 -21.41
N GLY A 181 30.67 -10.60 -22.44
CA GLY A 181 29.69 -11.06 -23.43
C GLY A 181 29.93 -10.48 -24.82
N GLU A 182 28.90 -9.99 -25.49
CA GLU A 182 28.93 -9.54 -26.88
C GLU A 182 28.62 -8.03 -27.01
N GLU A 183 29.42 -7.30 -27.80
CA GLU A 183 29.19 -5.88 -28.17
C GLU A 183 29.01 -4.88 -27.00
N ASN A 184 29.46 -5.24 -25.79
CA ASN A 184 29.32 -4.37 -24.62
C ASN A 184 30.30 -3.20 -24.63
N THR A 185 29.87 -2.07 -24.06
CA THR A 185 30.67 -0.86 -23.85
C THR A 185 30.65 -0.50 -22.36
N ALA A 186 31.76 -0.66 -21.65
CA ALA A 186 31.93 -0.21 -20.26
C ALA A 186 33.00 0.89 -20.20
N SER A 187 32.69 2.05 -20.80
CA SER A 187 33.68 3.08 -21.14
C SER A 187 34.21 3.85 -19.94
N GLU A 188 33.42 3.94 -18.86
CA GLU A 188 33.71 4.82 -17.74
C GLU A 188 34.35 4.12 -16.53
N THR A 189 34.94 4.92 -15.65
CA THR A 189 35.68 4.42 -14.47
C THR A 189 34.77 3.66 -13.51
N ASN A 190 35.18 2.45 -13.09
CA ASN A 190 34.42 1.48 -12.29
C ASN A 190 33.04 1.07 -12.87
N SER A 191 32.81 1.24 -14.18
CA SER A 191 31.55 0.78 -14.84
C SER A 191 31.48 -0.75 -15.02
N VAL A 192 30.29 -1.29 -15.29
CA VAL A 192 30.08 -2.73 -15.53
C VAL A 192 29.06 -2.91 -16.66
N ALA A 193 29.42 -3.56 -17.77
CA ALA A 193 28.53 -3.91 -18.86
C ALA A 193 28.57 -5.43 -19.14
N ILE A 194 27.47 -6.15 -18.93
CA ILE A 194 27.44 -7.62 -19.01
C ILE A 194 26.21 -8.11 -19.80
N GLY A 195 26.44 -8.93 -20.83
CA GLY A 195 25.42 -9.55 -21.67
C GLY A 195 25.63 -9.25 -23.15
N THR A 196 24.62 -8.76 -23.87
CA THR A 196 24.71 -8.42 -25.30
C THR A 196 24.35 -6.96 -25.57
N GLY A 197 25.24 -6.20 -26.21
CA GLY A 197 24.97 -4.84 -26.71
C GLY A 197 24.73 -3.77 -25.65
N ASN A 198 25.18 -3.97 -24.40
CA ASN A 198 24.90 -3.05 -23.30
C ASN A 198 25.92 -1.91 -23.21
N THR A 199 25.48 -0.73 -22.75
CA THR A 199 26.32 0.46 -22.61
C THR A 199 26.31 0.99 -21.18
N ALA A 200 27.40 0.80 -20.44
CA ALA A 200 27.67 1.45 -19.15
C ALA A 200 28.64 2.62 -19.38
N SER A 201 28.09 3.83 -19.52
CA SER A 201 28.81 5.06 -19.91
C SER A 201 28.74 6.20 -18.90
N GLY A 202 28.15 5.97 -17.72
CA GLY A 202 28.31 6.84 -16.54
C GLY A 202 29.39 6.33 -15.58
N SER A 203 29.99 7.20 -14.77
CA SER A 203 30.99 6.77 -13.78
C SER A 203 30.34 5.88 -12.71
N GLN A 204 30.97 4.73 -12.42
CA GLN A 204 30.41 3.70 -11.52
C GLN A 204 29.02 3.15 -11.94
N SER A 205 28.66 3.20 -13.22
CA SER A 205 27.38 2.70 -13.74
C SER A 205 27.36 1.19 -14.00
N ILE A 206 26.17 0.57 -13.96
CA ILE A 206 25.98 -0.88 -14.17
C ILE A 206 24.92 -1.12 -15.25
N ALA A 207 25.26 -1.82 -16.33
CA ALA A 207 24.37 -2.24 -17.42
C ALA A 207 24.40 -3.77 -17.57
N LEU A 208 23.32 -4.47 -17.22
CA LEU A 208 23.25 -5.95 -17.23
C LEU A 208 22.04 -6.45 -18.02
N GLY A 209 22.27 -7.19 -19.11
CA GLY A 209 21.22 -7.87 -19.87
C GLY A 209 21.40 -7.77 -21.39
N SER A 210 20.39 -7.25 -22.09
CA SER A 210 20.40 -7.12 -23.56
C SER A 210 19.98 -5.73 -24.01
N GLY A 211 20.89 -4.99 -24.63
CA GLY A 211 20.66 -3.63 -25.14
C GLY A 211 20.30 -2.59 -24.07
N VAL A 212 20.69 -2.80 -22.80
CA VAL A 212 20.44 -1.81 -21.73
C VAL A 212 21.53 -0.74 -21.67
N THR A 213 21.14 0.49 -21.34
CA THR A 213 22.06 1.65 -21.25
C THR A 213 22.03 2.28 -19.86
N ALA A 214 23.18 2.34 -19.18
CA ALA A 214 23.39 3.03 -17.91
C ALA A 214 24.38 4.19 -18.15
N SER A 215 23.85 5.35 -18.56
CA SER A 215 24.63 6.52 -18.95
C SER A 215 24.72 7.60 -17.87
N GLY A 216 23.87 7.53 -16.84
CA GLY A 216 23.97 8.40 -15.67
C GLY A 216 25.11 7.98 -14.73
N ASP A 217 25.76 8.95 -14.09
CA ASP A 217 26.73 8.69 -13.02
C ASP A 217 26.09 7.87 -11.88
N ARG A 218 26.66 6.72 -11.52
CA ARG A 218 26.13 5.74 -10.55
C ARG A 218 24.72 5.21 -10.90
N SER A 219 24.36 5.22 -12.18
CA SER A 219 23.11 4.64 -12.67
C SER A 219 23.19 3.11 -12.77
N ILE A 220 22.03 2.47 -12.74
CA ILE A 220 21.89 1.01 -12.84
C ILE A 220 20.79 0.71 -13.87
N ALA A 221 21.11 0.03 -14.97
CA ALA A 221 20.17 -0.45 -15.98
C ALA A 221 20.22 -1.98 -16.08
N LEU A 222 19.11 -2.67 -15.82
CA LEU A 222 19.03 -4.12 -15.76
C LEU A 222 17.88 -4.62 -16.65
N GLY A 223 18.09 -5.69 -17.43
CA GLY A 223 17.02 -6.34 -18.21
C GLY A 223 17.18 -6.23 -19.72
N ILE A 224 16.16 -5.72 -20.44
CA ILE A 224 16.13 -5.71 -21.91
C ILE A 224 15.69 -4.33 -22.41
N GLY A 225 16.54 -3.65 -23.21
CA GLY A 225 16.20 -2.41 -23.91
C GLY A 225 15.79 -1.23 -23.02
N GLY A 226 16.16 -1.24 -21.74
CA GLY A 226 15.93 -0.17 -20.76
C GLY A 226 17.10 0.80 -20.63
N GLU A 227 16.84 1.98 -20.07
CA GLU A 227 17.78 3.10 -20.00
C GLU A 227 17.78 3.75 -18.61
N ALA A 228 18.93 3.93 -17.98
CA ALA A 228 19.13 4.75 -16.80
C ALA A 228 20.11 5.89 -17.12
N SER A 229 19.58 7.00 -17.64
CA SER A 229 20.34 8.21 -18.00
C SER A 229 20.38 9.26 -16.88
N GLY A 230 19.49 9.16 -15.90
CA GLY A 230 19.56 9.99 -14.70
C GLY A 230 20.75 9.60 -13.81
N LYS A 231 21.42 10.60 -13.23
CA LYS A 231 22.44 10.38 -12.19
C LYS A 231 21.82 9.70 -10.96
N TYR A 232 22.46 8.67 -10.41
CA TYR A 232 21.92 7.75 -9.41
C TYR A 232 20.61 7.00 -9.81
N ALA A 233 20.19 7.05 -11.08
CA ALA A 233 18.91 6.47 -11.48
C ALA A 233 18.96 4.94 -11.65
N THR A 234 17.85 4.26 -11.39
CA THR A 234 17.72 2.80 -11.53
C THR A 234 16.62 2.43 -12.50
N ALA A 235 16.96 1.80 -13.62
CA ALA A 235 16.03 1.19 -14.57
C ALA A 235 16.13 -0.35 -14.49
N MET A 236 15.01 -1.05 -14.31
CA MET A 236 15.03 -2.52 -14.21
C MET A 236 13.82 -3.17 -14.88
N GLY A 237 14.07 -4.05 -15.85
CA GLY A 237 13.07 -4.88 -16.53
C GLY A 237 13.07 -4.72 -18.05
N LEU A 238 11.90 -4.76 -18.68
CA LEU A 238 11.73 -4.58 -20.12
C LEU A 238 11.46 -3.12 -20.43
N SER A 239 12.29 -2.49 -21.26
CA SER A 239 12.11 -1.13 -21.81
C SER A 239 11.72 -0.07 -20.77
N SER A 240 12.25 -0.17 -19.54
CA SER A 240 12.05 0.82 -18.49
C SER A 240 13.08 1.95 -18.60
N ASN A 241 12.66 3.20 -18.44
CA ASN A 241 13.47 4.41 -18.60
C ASN A 241 13.50 5.24 -17.29
N ALA A 242 14.68 5.41 -16.71
CA ALA A 242 14.94 6.21 -15.51
C ALA A 242 15.85 7.40 -15.86
N SER A 243 15.24 8.49 -16.34
CA SER A 243 15.93 9.66 -16.90
C SER A 243 16.08 10.83 -15.91
N GLY A 244 15.31 10.87 -14.82
CA GLY A 244 15.47 11.87 -13.76
C GLY A 244 16.64 11.55 -12.82
N GLU A 245 17.36 12.55 -12.29
CA GLU A 245 18.34 12.30 -11.22
C GLU A 245 17.64 11.69 -9.99
N ALA A 246 18.24 10.63 -9.44
CA ALA A 246 17.70 9.75 -8.39
C ALA A 246 16.34 9.08 -8.71
N SER A 247 15.95 8.98 -9.99
CA SER A 247 14.70 8.31 -10.38
C SER A 247 14.79 6.78 -10.36
N THR A 248 13.65 6.10 -10.25
CA THR A 248 13.56 4.63 -10.32
C THR A 248 12.43 4.20 -11.25
N ALA A 249 12.73 3.41 -12.28
CA ALA A 249 11.78 2.82 -13.23
C ALA A 249 11.91 1.29 -13.21
N MET A 250 10.91 0.57 -12.71
CA MET A 250 10.99 -0.88 -12.47
C MET A 250 9.77 -1.65 -13.00
N GLY A 251 9.97 -2.44 -14.05
CA GLY A 251 9.00 -3.39 -14.59
C GLY A 251 9.00 -3.43 -16.12
N SER A 252 7.80 -3.37 -16.73
CA SER A 252 7.60 -3.42 -18.17
C SER A 252 7.14 -2.06 -18.69
N ILE A 253 7.96 -1.42 -19.54
CA ILE A 253 7.63 -0.16 -20.22
C ILE A 253 7.26 0.93 -19.20
N THR A 254 8.09 1.08 -18.16
CA THR A 254 7.92 2.10 -17.11
C THR A 254 8.81 3.32 -17.35
N THR A 255 8.38 4.52 -17.01
CA THR A 255 9.15 5.77 -17.24
C THR A 255 9.17 6.64 -15.99
N ALA A 256 10.35 6.97 -15.48
CA ALA A 256 10.56 7.88 -14.36
C ALA A 256 11.51 9.01 -14.77
N SER A 257 10.95 10.16 -15.15
CA SER A 257 11.71 11.29 -15.73
C SER A 257 11.87 12.49 -14.80
N GLY A 258 11.08 12.57 -13.74
CA GLY A 258 11.22 13.62 -12.71
C GLY A 258 12.37 13.34 -11.73
N TYR A 259 12.92 14.40 -11.13
CA TYR A 259 13.89 14.29 -10.03
C TYR A 259 13.30 13.48 -8.87
N ALA A 260 14.01 12.45 -8.40
CA ALA A 260 13.56 11.52 -7.36
C ALA A 260 12.15 10.91 -7.61
N SER A 261 11.76 10.75 -8.88
CA SER A 261 10.49 10.11 -9.26
C SER A 261 10.58 8.58 -9.24
N THR A 262 9.45 7.90 -9.09
CA THR A 262 9.38 6.42 -9.03
C THR A 262 8.24 5.90 -9.91
N ALA A 263 8.52 5.03 -10.86
CA ALA A 263 7.54 4.34 -11.71
C ALA A 263 7.73 2.82 -11.58
N THR A 264 6.70 2.08 -11.15
CA THR A 264 6.82 0.63 -10.90
C THR A 264 5.63 -0.18 -11.42
N GLY A 265 5.86 -1.27 -12.14
CA GLY A 265 4.79 -2.14 -12.68
C GLY A 265 4.81 -2.23 -14.21
N GLU A 266 3.68 -2.00 -14.87
CA GLU A 266 3.53 -2.11 -16.33
C GLU A 266 2.89 -0.85 -16.92
N TYR A 267 3.45 -0.28 -17.99
CA TYR A 267 3.02 0.99 -18.61
C TYR A 267 2.91 2.19 -17.64
N THR A 268 3.70 2.23 -16.57
CA THR A 268 3.61 3.30 -15.55
C THR A 268 4.55 4.47 -15.83
N THR A 269 4.05 5.71 -15.67
CA THR A 269 4.83 6.94 -15.96
C THR A 269 4.80 7.93 -14.78
N ALA A 270 5.96 8.31 -14.27
CA ALA A 270 6.15 9.36 -13.26
C ALA A 270 6.94 10.54 -13.86
N SER A 271 6.20 11.55 -14.32
CA SER A 271 6.71 12.58 -15.24
C SER A 271 7.41 13.77 -14.57
N ASN A 272 7.33 13.89 -13.25
CA ASN A 272 7.62 15.14 -12.53
C ASN A 272 8.27 14.89 -11.15
N ASN A 273 8.86 15.93 -10.57
CA ASN A 273 9.71 15.81 -9.38
C ASN A 273 8.95 15.20 -8.20
N PHE A 274 9.55 14.19 -7.56
CA PHE A 274 8.98 13.40 -6.47
C PHE A 274 7.66 12.65 -6.82
N ALA A 275 7.28 12.56 -8.09
CA ALA A 275 6.07 11.85 -8.51
C ALA A 275 6.23 10.33 -8.38
N THR A 276 5.17 9.62 -7.98
CA THR A 276 5.15 8.16 -7.86
C THR A 276 4.02 7.54 -8.68
N ALA A 277 4.32 6.63 -9.60
CA ALA A 277 3.35 5.87 -10.38
C ALA A 277 3.52 4.36 -10.11
N THR A 278 2.45 3.64 -9.78
CA THR A 278 2.56 2.19 -9.49
C THR A 278 1.34 1.36 -9.88
N GLY A 279 1.58 0.22 -10.54
CA GLY A 279 0.55 -0.72 -10.97
C GLY A 279 0.54 -0.93 -12.49
N GLU A 280 -0.62 -0.80 -13.12
CA GLU A 280 -0.83 -1.02 -14.56
C GLU A 280 -1.35 0.28 -15.22
N ASN A 281 -0.66 0.79 -16.25
CA ASN A 281 -1.10 1.96 -17.04
C ASN A 281 -1.36 3.23 -16.19
N THR A 282 -0.59 3.45 -15.12
CA THR A 282 -0.77 4.58 -14.18
C THR A 282 0.16 5.75 -14.48
N THR A 283 -0.33 6.98 -14.45
CA THR A 283 0.45 8.19 -14.75
C THR A 283 0.41 9.22 -13.61
N ALA A 284 1.57 9.71 -13.17
CA ALA A 284 1.72 10.76 -12.16
C ALA A 284 2.48 11.96 -12.75
N ASN A 285 1.75 13.03 -13.09
CA ASN A 285 2.28 14.22 -13.78
C ASN A 285 2.55 15.42 -12.85
N GLY A 286 1.96 15.45 -11.65
CA GLY A 286 2.16 16.55 -10.71
C GLY A 286 3.41 16.40 -9.85
N ILE A 287 4.04 17.52 -9.47
CA ILE A 287 5.12 17.56 -8.47
C ILE A 287 4.60 16.91 -7.18
N ALA A 288 5.32 15.90 -6.67
CA ALA A 288 4.95 15.10 -5.50
C ALA A 288 3.52 14.50 -5.58
N SER A 289 3.03 14.20 -6.78
CA SER A 289 1.79 13.42 -6.97
C SER A 289 2.04 11.92 -6.83
N THR A 290 0.99 11.14 -6.59
CA THR A 290 1.05 9.67 -6.55
C THR A 290 -0.17 9.07 -7.22
N ALA A 291 0.04 8.22 -8.23
CA ALA A 291 -1.00 7.45 -8.92
C ALA A 291 -0.75 5.94 -8.70
N ALA A 292 -1.74 5.23 -8.16
CA ALA A 292 -1.63 3.82 -7.83
C ALA A 292 -2.85 3.01 -8.29
N GLY A 293 -2.63 1.79 -8.80
CA GLY A 293 -3.69 0.86 -9.20
C GLY A 293 -3.70 0.57 -10.69
N ARG A 294 -4.82 0.82 -11.39
CA ARG A 294 -4.94 0.51 -12.82
C ARG A 294 -5.59 1.62 -13.65
N SER A 295 -4.92 2.06 -14.72
CA SER A 295 -5.39 3.15 -15.58
C SER A 295 -5.78 4.40 -14.77
N THR A 296 -4.94 4.78 -13.80
CA THR A 296 -5.15 5.95 -12.93
C THR A 296 -4.21 7.10 -13.28
N VAL A 297 -4.70 8.33 -13.24
CA VAL A 297 -3.94 9.54 -13.57
C VAL A 297 -4.03 10.56 -12.44
N ALA A 298 -2.88 10.93 -11.87
CA ALA A 298 -2.71 12.03 -10.91
C ALA A 298 -2.01 13.20 -11.63
N SER A 299 -2.75 14.26 -11.97
CA SER A 299 -2.24 15.34 -12.83
C SER A 299 -1.88 16.63 -12.08
N SER A 300 -2.39 16.80 -10.87
CA SER A 300 -2.19 18.01 -10.07
C SER A 300 -0.96 17.85 -9.17
N MET A 301 -0.26 18.94 -8.89
CA MET A 301 0.75 18.99 -7.82
C MET A 301 0.17 18.40 -6.53
N THR A 302 0.93 17.63 -5.75
CA THR A 302 0.52 17.04 -4.44
C THR A 302 -0.86 16.37 -4.45
N GLU A 303 -1.15 15.59 -5.49
CA GLU A 303 -2.38 14.81 -5.64
C GLU A 303 -2.12 13.31 -5.37
N PHE A 304 -3.03 12.64 -4.67
CA PHE A 304 -3.00 11.18 -4.48
C PHE A 304 -4.20 10.50 -5.14
N VAL A 305 -3.95 9.49 -5.98
CA VAL A 305 -4.98 8.74 -6.72
C VAL A 305 -4.80 7.25 -6.50
N VAL A 306 -5.88 6.55 -6.14
CA VAL A 306 -5.91 5.09 -5.97
C VAL A 306 -7.10 4.46 -6.71
N GLY A 307 -7.01 3.18 -7.06
CA GLY A 307 -8.14 2.38 -7.56
C GLY A 307 -8.02 2.04 -9.04
N GLN A 308 -9.11 2.18 -9.82
CA GLN A 308 -9.03 2.14 -11.28
C GLN A 308 -9.88 3.21 -11.95
N LEU A 309 -9.41 3.74 -13.10
CA LEU A 309 -10.11 4.71 -13.94
C LEU A 309 -10.77 5.85 -13.15
N ASN A 310 -9.95 6.69 -12.53
CA ASN A 310 -10.41 7.88 -11.82
C ASN A 310 -10.96 8.94 -12.78
N ALA A 311 -11.87 9.76 -12.26
CA ALA A 311 -12.73 10.63 -13.06
C ALA A 311 -12.12 11.99 -13.43
N ILE A 312 -11.14 12.48 -12.68
CA ILE A 312 -10.46 13.76 -12.95
C ILE A 312 -9.03 13.45 -13.36
N THR A 313 -8.68 13.76 -14.59
CA THR A 313 -7.35 13.58 -15.18
C THR A 313 -6.69 14.91 -15.52
N THR A 314 -7.37 16.05 -15.28
CA THR A 314 -6.84 17.41 -15.48
C THR A 314 -6.56 18.15 -14.16
N GLY A 315 -5.44 18.88 -14.14
CA GLY A 315 -5.02 19.73 -13.03
C GLY A 315 -3.72 20.48 -13.38
N ASN A 316 -3.29 21.39 -12.51
CA ASN A 316 -2.02 22.09 -12.61
C ASN A 316 -0.90 21.23 -11.97
N PRO A 317 0.09 20.73 -12.73
CA PRO A 317 1.11 19.85 -12.19
C PRO A 317 2.12 20.56 -11.28
N ASN A 318 2.17 21.90 -11.29
CA ASN A 318 3.27 22.69 -10.71
C ASN A 318 2.85 23.70 -9.64
N ASP A 319 1.55 23.91 -9.39
CA ASP A 319 1.02 24.87 -8.41
C ASP A 319 -0.33 24.40 -7.82
N VAL A 320 -0.70 24.91 -6.64
CA VAL A 320 -1.82 24.41 -5.83
C VAL A 320 -3.12 25.20 -6.12
N MET A 321 -3.84 24.81 -7.17
CA MET A 321 -5.13 25.42 -7.50
C MET A 321 -6.26 24.82 -6.66
N GLY A 322 -7.14 25.66 -6.08
CA GLY A 322 -8.27 25.21 -5.25
C GLY A 322 -9.32 24.36 -5.99
N THR A 323 -9.31 24.38 -7.33
CA THR A 323 -10.16 23.60 -8.25
C THR A 323 -9.63 22.20 -8.56
N ASP A 324 -8.43 21.88 -8.09
CA ASP A 324 -7.71 20.67 -8.48
C ASP A 324 -7.83 19.60 -7.41
N ALA A 325 -7.63 18.35 -7.83
CA ALA A 325 -7.75 17.22 -6.95
C ALA A 325 -6.57 17.16 -5.96
N ALA A 326 -6.90 16.77 -4.73
CA ALA A 326 -5.98 16.42 -3.66
C ALA A 326 -5.98 14.91 -3.43
N PHE A 327 -7.16 14.30 -3.51
CA PHE A 327 -7.35 12.86 -3.37
C PHE A 327 -8.45 12.36 -4.31
N GLN A 328 -8.23 11.21 -4.95
CA GLN A 328 -9.26 10.48 -5.70
C GLN A 328 -9.21 8.99 -5.39
N VAL A 329 -10.40 8.38 -5.27
CA VAL A 329 -10.57 6.92 -5.28
C VAL A 329 -11.34 6.56 -6.55
N GLY A 330 -10.61 6.18 -7.60
CA GLY A 330 -11.17 5.73 -8.87
C GLY A 330 -11.90 4.40 -8.71
N ASN A 331 -13.16 4.36 -9.13
CA ASN A 331 -14.00 3.16 -9.15
C ASN A 331 -14.67 2.94 -10.51
N GLY A 332 -14.04 3.42 -11.58
CA GLY A 332 -14.50 3.17 -12.94
C GLY A 332 -14.51 1.69 -13.31
N ASP A 333 -15.16 1.35 -14.41
CA ASP A 333 -15.16 -0.02 -14.97
C ASP A 333 -14.29 -0.08 -16.22
N PHE A 334 -13.22 -0.87 -16.13
CA PHE A 334 -12.27 -1.13 -17.20
C PHE A 334 -12.89 -1.87 -18.40
N ASN A 335 -13.89 -2.73 -18.17
CA ASN A 335 -14.50 -3.54 -19.23
C ASN A 335 -15.39 -2.70 -20.16
N THR A 336 -15.97 -1.62 -19.62
CA THR A 336 -16.78 -0.64 -20.37
C THR A 336 -16.02 0.67 -20.65
N ASN A 337 -14.78 0.80 -20.18
CA ASN A 337 -13.94 2.00 -20.25
C ASN A 337 -14.64 3.27 -19.71
N VAL A 338 -15.31 3.15 -18.56
CA VAL A 338 -16.02 4.25 -17.90
C VAL A 338 -15.27 4.68 -16.65
N SER A 339 -14.72 5.90 -16.63
CA SER A 339 -14.13 6.50 -15.42
C SER A 339 -15.20 7.00 -14.44
N ASN A 340 -14.96 6.81 -13.14
CA ASN A 340 -15.79 7.31 -12.03
C ASN A 340 -14.95 7.43 -10.74
N ASN A 341 -15.42 8.22 -9.77
CA ASN A 341 -14.82 8.29 -8.43
C ASN A 341 -15.80 7.84 -7.34
N ALA A 342 -15.35 6.90 -6.50
CA ALA A 342 -16.02 6.61 -5.23
C ALA A 342 -15.87 7.79 -4.25
N MET A 343 -14.75 8.52 -4.35
CA MET A 343 -14.47 9.73 -3.57
C MET A 343 -13.58 10.70 -4.36
N THR A 344 -13.87 11.99 -4.27
CA THR A 344 -13.02 13.11 -4.74
C THR A 344 -12.79 14.06 -3.57
N VAL A 345 -11.57 14.58 -3.39
CA VAL A 345 -11.30 15.75 -2.54
C VAL A 345 -10.55 16.78 -3.37
N LEU A 346 -10.98 18.04 -3.36
CA LEU A 346 -10.28 19.15 -4.00
C LEU A 346 -9.38 19.89 -3.01
N LYS A 347 -8.37 20.62 -3.51
CA LYS A 347 -7.48 21.45 -2.68
C LYS A 347 -8.20 22.58 -1.92
N SER A 348 -9.41 22.95 -2.35
CA SER A 348 -10.32 23.83 -1.59
C SER A 348 -11.01 23.17 -0.38
N GLY A 349 -10.73 21.89 -0.10
CA GLY A 349 -11.37 21.11 0.97
C GLY A 349 -12.73 20.52 0.59
N LYS A 350 -13.27 20.85 -0.59
CA LYS A 350 -14.52 20.30 -1.12
C LYS A 350 -14.38 18.80 -1.38
N THR A 351 -15.27 18.03 -0.77
CA THR A 351 -15.23 16.56 -0.78
C THR A 351 -16.51 16.00 -1.39
N GLY A 352 -16.39 15.10 -2.35
CA GLY A 352 -17.50 14.38 -2.95
C GLY A 352 -17.41 12.88 -2.69
N ILE A 353 -18.55 12.24 -2.46
CA ILE A 353 -18.66 10.79 -2.31
C ILE A 353 -19.72 10.27 -3.28
N ALA A 354 -19.42 9.18 -3.99
CA ALA A 354 -20.24 8.60 -5.05
C ALA A 354 -20.64 9.63 -6.13
N ILE A 355 -19.65 10.39 -6.62
CA ILE A 355 -19.83 11.35 -7.72
C ILE A 355 -19.60 10.62 -9.06
N THR A 356 -20.64 10.56 -9.89
CA THR A 356 -20.59 9.92 -11.21
C THR A 356 -20.35 10.94 -12.32
N GLY A 357 -19.42 10.66 -13.22
CA GLY A 357 -19.06 11.57 -14.32
C GLY A 357 -17.55 11.69 -14.49
N ILE A 358 -17.11 12.74 -15.21
CA ILE A 358 -15.70 13.03 -15.50
C ILE A 358 -15.40 14.52 -15.40
N GLU A 359 -14.15 14.86 -15.09
CA GLU A 359 -13.63 16.22 -14.99
C GLU A 359 -14.56 17.17 -14.22
N ALA A 360 -15.19 18.13 -14.90
CA ALA A 360 -16.06 19.13 -14.28
C ALA A 360 -17.29 18.53 -13.56
N THR A 361 -17.81 17.37 -13.99
CA THR A 361 -18.94 16.71 -13.30
C THR A 361 -18.49 15.77 -12.18
N ALA A 362 -17.18 15.49 -12.07
CA ALA A 362 -16.58 14.73 -10.97
C ALA A 362 -15.94 15.61 -9.88
N LYS A 363 -15.91 16.94 -10.10
CA LYS A 363 -15.38 17.96 -9.17
C LYS A 363 -16.49 18.47 -8.24
N PRO A 364 -16.42 18.21 -6.92
CA PRO A 364 -17.45 18.59 -5.95
C PRO A 364 -17.78 20.09 -5.93
N THR A 365 -19.07 20.42 -5.98
CA THR A 365 -19.54 21.81 -5.92
C THR A 365 -19.67 22.33 -4.48
N GLU A 366 -19.93 21.47 -3.51
CA GLU A 366 -20.12 21.77 -2.09
C GLU A 366 -18.92 21.33 -1.23
N PHE A 367 -18.89 21.72 0.06
CA PHE A 367 -17.88 21.21 1.00
C PHE A 367 -18.03 19.70 1.27
N LEU A 368 -19.27 19.21 1.31
CA LEU A 368 -19.60 17.79 1.24
C LEU A 368 -20.71 17.60 0.19
N ASP A 369 -20.32 17.04 -0.95
CA ASP A 369 -21.15 16.65 -2.08
C ASP A 369 -21.41 15.13 -2.02
N LEU A 370 -22.65 14.71 -2.28
CA LEU A 370 -23.12 13.33 -2.14
C LEU A 370 -23.99 13.00 -3.36
N GLY A 371 -23.33 12.75 -4.49
CA GLY A 371 -23.86 13.01 -5.84
C GLY A 371 -25.26 12.48 -6.14
N THR A 372 -25.40 11.15 -6.29
CA THR A 372 -26.72 10.49 -6.49
C THR A 372 -27.09 9.53 -5.36
N GLY A 373 -26.25 9.43 -4.31
CA GLY A 373 -26.39 8.49 -3.21
C GLY A 373 -27.16 9.02 -2.00
N THR A 374 -27.96 8.18 -1.35
CA THR A 374 -28.76 8.56 -0.18
C THR A 374 -27.91 8.70 1.09
N ALA A 375 -27.84 9.91 1.64
CA ALA A 375 -27.06 10.22 2.84
C ALA A 375 -27.68 9.63 4.13
N ARG A 376 -27.00 8.67 4.78
CA ARG A 376 -27.46 8.06 6.05
C ARG A 376 -26.86 8.73 7.29
N VAL A 377 -27.44 9.86 7.70
CA VAL A 377 -27.05 10.59 8.92
C VAL A 377 -27.56 9.84 10.17
N ARG A 378 -26.65 9.31 10.98
CA ARG A 378 -26.99 8.48 12.17
C ARG A 378 -27.15 9.25 13.49
N HIS A 379 -26.75 10.53 13.54
CA HIS A 379 -26.80 11.35 14.75
C HIS A 379 -27.32 12.76 14.42
N LEU A 380 -28.61 12.85 14.07
CA LEU A 380 -29.31 14.14 14.08
C LEU A 380 -29.55 14.57 15.54
N PRO A 381 -29.54 15.88 15.87
CA PRO A 381 -29.82 16.35 17.22
C PRO A 381 -31.23 15.99 17.72
N ALA A 382 -31.39 15.89 19.04
CA ALA A 382 -32.69 15.68 19.64
C ALA A 382 -33.65 16.86 19.37
N ASN A 383 -34.93 16.55 19.15
CA ASN A 383 -35.97 17.55 18.94
C ASN A 383 -36.06 18.51 20.15
N GLY A 384 -36.14 19.82 19.88
CA GLY A 384 -36.17 20.86 20.91
C GLY A 384 -34.83 21.23 21.54
N ALA A 385 -33.72 20.58 21.20
CA ALA A 385 -32.39 21.00 21.64
C ALA A 385 -31.97 22.32 20.96
N ALA A 386 -31.27 23.18 21.71
CA ALA A 386 -30.67 24.40 21.16
C ALA A 386 -29.47 24.03 20.28
N ASN A 387 -29.68 24.02 18.96
CA ASN A 387 -28.66 23.62 17.98
C ASN A 387 -27.93 24.84 17.43
N ALA A 388 -26.60 24.76 17.39
CA ALA A 388 -25.76 25.80 16.85
C ALA A 388 -24.61 25.24 16.01
N ILE A 389 -24.19 26.01 15.01
CA ILE A 389 -23.25 25.59 13.96
C ILE A 389 -21.93 26.38 14.04
N TYR A 390 -20.84 25.77 13.56
CA TYR A 390 -19.50 26.38 13.50
C TYR A 390 -19.37 27.41 12.36
N THR A 391 -20.40 28.23 12.16
CA THR A 391 -20.43 29.34 11.22
C THR A 391 -20.97 30.60 11.92
N GLN A 392 -20.77 31.76 11.29
CA GLN A 392 -21.27 33.05 11.75
C GLN A 392 -22.42 33.52 10.84
N GLY A 393 -23.14 34.57 11.25
CA GLY A 393 -24.24 35.16 10.47
C GLY A 393 -23.87 35.69 9.07
N ASN A 394 -22.59 35.78 8.75
CA ASN A 394 -22.03 36.18 7.45
C ASN A 394 -21.47 35.00 6.63
N GLY A 395 -21.64 33.75 7.09
CA GLY A 395 -21.12 32.54 6.43
C GLY A 395 -19.65 32.21 6.70
N THR A 396 -18.91 33.03 7.45
CA THR A 396 -17.53 32.71 7.88
C THR A 396 -17.52 31.65 8.99
N ALA A 397 -16.40 30.95 9.16
CA ALA A 397 -16.25 29.93 10.21
C ALA A 397 -16.32 30.53 11.63
N SER A 398 -16.80 29.74 12.58
CA SER A 398 -16.85 30.05 14.01
C SER A 398 -16.16 28.95 14.82
N ALA A 399 -15.43 29.32 15.87
CA ALA A 399 -14.75 28.37 16.76
C ALA A 399 -15.61 27.90 17.95
N THR A 400 -16.79 28.50 18.16
CA THR A 400 -17.53 28.42 19.44
C THR A 400 -19.01 28.05 19.31
N GLN A 401 -19.45 27.56 18.14
CA GLN A 401 -20.87 27.27 17.84
C GLN A 401 -21.82 28.41 18.24
N ASN A 402 -21.52 29.65 17.82
CA ASN A 402 -22.25 30.84 18.26
C ASN A 402 -23.43 31.24 17.36
N GLN A 403 -23.68 30.52 16.26
CA GLN A 403 -24.87 30.72 15.42
C GLN A 403 -25.91 29.63 15.72
N THR A 404 -26.85 29.94 16.61
CA THR A 404 -28.06 29.13 16.84
C THR A 404 -28.99 29.20 15.63
N PHE A 405 -29.51 28.07 15.18
CA PHE A 405 -30.52 28.02 14.11
C PHE A 405 -31.81 27.37 14.60
N MET A 406 -32.94 27.81 14.03
CA MET A 406 -34.25 27.21 14.26
C MET A 406 -34.65 26.43 13.01
N ALA A 407 -34.92 25.13 13.15
CA ALA A 407 -35.23 24.26 12.01
C ALA A 407 -36.56 24.67 11.37
N THR A 408 -36.53 25.06 10.09
CA THR A 408 -37.70 25.55 9.33
C THR A 408 -38.51 24.44 8.66
N LYS A 409 -37.91 23.25 8.50
CA LYS A 409 -38.52 22.03 7.96
C LYS A 409 -38.11 20.86 8.84
N THR A 410 -39.00 19.88 9.00
CA THR A 410 -38.65 18.62 9.67
C THR A 410 -38.20 17.61 8.61
N VAL A 411 -36.97 17.09 8.72
CA VAL A 411 -36.52 15.96 7.88
C VAL A 411 -37.17 14.68 8.42
N VAL A 412 -37.84 13.94 7.53
CA VAL A 412 -38.50 12.67 7.84
C VAL A 412 -37.89 11.56 7.01
N ALA A 413 -37.69 10.39 7.60
CA ALA A 413 -37.31 9.18 6.89
C ALA A 413 -38.53 8.26 6.75
N ASP A 414 -38.75 7.71 5.56
CA ASP A 414 -39.74 6.65 5.37
C ASP A 414 -39.21 5.28 5.88
N ALA A 415 -40.04 4.23 5.79
CA ALA A 415 -39.66 2.89 6.21
C ALA A 415 -38.50 2.27 5.40
N ASN A 416 -38.16 2.85 4.24
CA ASN A 416 -37.08 2.43 3.36
C ASN A 416 -35.80 3.26 3.57
N GLY A 417 -35.85 4.31 4.39
CA GLY A 417 -34.75 5.25 4.63
C GLY A 417 -34.64 6.38 3.61
N VAL A 418 -35.67 6.59 2.78
CA VAL A 418 -35.77 7.75 1.87
C VAL A 418 -36.05 9.00 2.71
N LEU A 419 -35.23 10.04 2.53
CA LEU A 419 -35.39 11.31 3.23
C LEU A 419 -36.34 12.24 2.48
N GLY A 420 -37.44 12.60 3.14
CA GLY A 420 -38.31 13.70 2.74
C GLY A 420 -38.20 14.89 3.71
N TYR A 421 -38.88 15.98 3.38
CA TYR A 421 -39.15 17.07 4.31
C TYR A 421 -40.65 17.28 4.46
N VAL A 422 -41.08 17.74 5.63
CA VAL A 422 -42.41 18.34 5.83
C VAL A 422 -42.25 19.81 6.20
N ASP A 423 -43.17 20.63 5.71
CA ASP A 423 -43.22 22.05 6.05
C ASP A 423 -43.78 22.26 7.45
N GLY A 424 -43.04 23.02 8.26
CA GLY A 424 -43.38 23.30 9.65
C GLY A 424 -43.05 22.19 10.64
N LEU A 425 -43.59 22.36 11.86
CA LEU A 425 -43.52 21.41 12.95
C LEU A 425 -44.78 20.54 12.96
N PRO A 426 -44.69 19.22 13.26
CA PRO A 426 -45.86 18.36 13.37
C PRO A 426 -46.70 18.72 14.61
N GLY A 427 -47.61 19.69 14.49
CA GLY A 427 -48.36 20.20 15.64
C GLY A 427 -49.55 21.14 15.38
N THR A 428 -49.96 21.40 14.12
CA THR A 428 -51.15 22.22 13.81
C THR A 428 -52.19 21.40 13.05
N ASN A 429 -53.41 21.29 13.59
CA ASN A 429 -54.48 20.46 13.04
C ASN A 429 -54.92 20.90 11.62
N PRO A 430 -55.28 19.95 10.73
CA PRO A 430 -55.72 20.24 9.37
C PRO A 430 -57.13 20.85 9.32
N SER A 431 -57.42 21.54 8.22
CA SER A 431 -58.72 22.16 7.92
C SER A 431 -59.86 21.13 7.90
N GLY A 432 -60.85 21.34 8.77
CA GLY A 432 -62.04 20.48 8.91
C GLY A 432 -62.43 20.22 10.37
N VAL A 433 -61.49 20.36 11.31
CA VAL A 433 -61.77 20.28 12.75
C VAL A 433 -62.20 21.65 13.28
N GLN A 434 -63.50 21.84 13.45
CA GLN A 434 -64.06 23.05 14.08
C GLN A 434 -63.81 23.06 15.60
N ASN A 435 -63.45 24.23 16.15
CA ASN A 435 -63.22 24.38 17.59
C ASN A 435 -64.56 24.51 18.34
N LEU A 436 -64.90 23.51 19.16
CA LEU A 436 -66.08 23.55 20.01
C LEU A 436 -66.00 24.72 21.00
N THR A 437 -66.85 25.73 20.79
CA THR A 437 -66.92 26.91 21.66
C THR A 437 -67.96 26.66 22.75
N TYR A 438 -67.53 26.46 23.99
CA TYR A 438 -68.42 26.15 25.11
C TYR A 438 -68.09 26.95 26.38
N ALA A 439 -69.07 27.07 27.26
CA ALA A 439 -68.95 27.59 28.62
C ALA A 439 -69.61 26.61 29.60
N ARG A 440 -69.02 26.46 30.79
CA ARG A 440 -69.54 25.57 31.84
C ARG A 440 -69.54 26.28 33.19
N LYS A 441 -70.61 26.08 33.96
CA LYS A 441 -70.70 26.48 35.37
C LYS A 441 -71.29 25.34 36.19
N THR A 442 -70.66 25.02 37.32
CA THR A 442 -71.17 24.07 38.31
C THR A 442 -71.31 24.81 39.65
N VAL A 443 -72.43 24.62 40.35
CA VAL A 443 -72.68 25.14 41.70
C VAL A 443 -73.07 23.98 42.61
N SER A 444 -72.45 23.90 43.79
CA SER A 444 -72.75 22.93 44.84
C SER A 444 -72.17 23.42 46.18
N PRO A 445 -72.88 23.31 47.33
CA PRO A 445 -74.29 22.95 47.48
C PRO A 445 -75.23 23.94 46.76
N LEU A 446 -76.53 23.61 46.65
CA LEU A 446 -77.54 24.59 46.25
C LEU A 446 -77.90 25.49 47.44
N THR A 447 -77.91 26.80 47.22
CA THR A 447 -78.01 27.86 48.24
C THR A 447 -78.86 29.03 47.74
N THR A 448 -79.18 29.98 48.62
CA THR A 448 -79.84 31.24 48.26
C THR A 448 -79.10 32.09 47.21
N THR A 449 -77.78 31.92 47.04
CA THR A 449 -76.97 32.65 46.05
C THR A 449 -76.89 31.95 44.68
N THR A 450 -77.34 30.69 44.58
CA THR A 450 -77.26 29.87 43.36
C THR A 450 -77.85 30.53 42.10
N PRO A 451 -78.95 31.30 42.12
CA PRO A 451 -79.44 32.01 40.93
C PRO A 451 -78.44 33.02 40.34
N THR A 452 -77.50 33.53 41.14
CA THR A 452 -76.39 34.38 40.67
C THR A 452 -75.14 33.53 40.40
N ASP A 453 -74.81 32.62 41.31
CA ASP A 453 -73.61 31.78 41.18
C ASP A 453 -73.68 30.78 40.01
N SER A 454 -74.87 30.48 39.48
CA SER A 454 -75.05 29.62 38.31
C SER A 454 -75.03 30.37 36.98
N GLU A 455 -74.87 31.71 36.96
CA GLU A 455 -74.83 32.46 35.70
C GLU A 455 -73.67 32.00 34.79
N VAL A 456 -74.01 31.64 33.55
CA VAL A 456 -73.05 31.21 32.52
C VAL A 456 -73.36 31.87 31.17
N SER A 457 -72.43 32.70 30.70
CA SER A 457 -72.56 33.49 29.46
C SER A 457 -71.75 32.87 28.31
N ILE A 458 -72.31 32.87 27.11
CA ILE A 458 -71.58 32.54 25.88
C ILE A 458 -72.16 33.31 24.68
N GLY A 459 -71.35 34.17 24.07
CA GLY A 459 -71.80 35.07 23.00
C GLY A 459 -72.97 35.96 23.45
N ASN A 460 -74.13 35.85 22.79
CA ASN A 460 -75.28 36.73 22.99
C ASN A 460 -76.33 36.22 23.99
N ILE A 461 -76.04 35.14 24.74
CA ILE A 461 -76.96 34.56 25.73
C ILE A 461 -76.25 34.26 27.05
N THR A 462 -76.99 34.34 28.15
CA THR A 462 -76.59 33.89 29.48
C THR A 462 -77.68 33.03 30.10
N PHE A 463 -77.31 31.93 30.72
CA PHE A 463 -78.22 31.01 31.41
C PHE A 463 -78.01 31.04 32.92
N ARG A 464 -79.04 30.67 33.68
CA ARG A 464 -78.94 30.36 35.12
C ARG A 464 -79.94 29.27 35.53
N PHE A 465 -79.73 28.70 36.71
CA PHE A 465 -80.71 27.90 37.43
C PHE A 465 -81.34 28.78 38.51
N ASN A 466 -82.60 29.18 38.34
CA ASN A 466 -83.32 30.01 39.29
C ASN A 466 -83.95 29.14 40.40
N GLY A 467 -83.08 28.53 41.20
CA GLY A 467 -83.44 27.70 42.35
C GLY A 467 -82.44 27.86 43.48
N THR A 468 -82.89 27.67 44.72
CA THR A 468 -82.13 27.98 45.94
C THR A 468 -81.92 26.80 46.89
N SER A 469 -82.35 25.60 46.48
CA SER A 469 -82.28 24.35 47.23
C SER A 469 -82.45 23.15 46.29
N SER A 470 -82.41 21.93 46.82
CA SER A 470 -82.68 20.68 46.10
C SER A 470 -84.14 20.45 45.67
N SER A 471 -84.99 21.49 45.74
CA SER A 471 -86.39 21.47 45.26
C SER A 471 -86.51 21.95 43.81
N ALA A 472 -87.65 21.67 43.17
CA ALA A 472 -87.91 22.03 41.77
C ALA A 472 -87.76 23.54 41.50
N ALA A 473 -87.18 23.87 40.34
CA ALA A 473 -86.77 25.23 39.95
C ALA A 473 -86.70 25.36 38.42
N ASN A 474 -86.38 26.55 37.90
CA ASN A 474 -86.41 26.82 36.46
C ASN A 474 -85.01 27.03 35.89
N ILE A 475 -84.83 26.66 34.62
CA ILE A 475 -83.68 27.14 33.83
C ILE A 475 -84.14 28.39 33.10
N GLU A 476 -83.45 29.50 33.35
CA GLU A 476 -83.75 30.78 32.75
C GLU A 476 -82.63 31.21 31.81
N TYR A 477 -82.98 32.00 30.80
CA TYR A 477 -82.05 32.66 29.91
C TYR A 477 -82.30 34.17 29.85
N LYS A 478 -81.24 34.95 29.63
CA LYS A 478 -81.28 36.36 29.24
C LYS A 478 -80.45 36.56 27.98
N VAL A 479 -80.94 37.38 27.06
CA VAL A 479 -80.21 37.75 25.84
C VAL A 479 -79.45 39.07 26.05
N SER A 480 -78.29 39.22 25.43
CA SER A 480 -77.50 40.47 25.47
C SER A 480 -78.09 41.57 24.58
N GLN A 481 -78.86 41.17 23.55
CA GLN A 481 -79.51 42.02 22.56
C GLN A 481 -80.93 41.51 22.34
N SER A 482 -81.91 42.41 22.16
CA SER A 482 -83.31 42.02 21.96
C SER A 482 -83.48 41.15 20.71
N ASN A 483 -84.15 40.02 20.86
CA ASN A 483 -84.11 38.92 19.90
C ASN A 483 -85.47 38.19 19.82
N HIS A 484 -85.84 37.73 18.63
CA HIS A 484 -86.84 36.67 18.50
C HIS A 484 -86.16 35.34 18.80
N VAL A 485 -86.64 34.64 19.82
CA VAL A 485 -86.05 33.39 20.31
C VAL A 485 -86.99 32.23 20.00
N THR A 486 -86.44 31.15 19.48
CA THR A 486 -87.12 29.84 19.41
C THR A 486 -86.37 28.86 20.28
N ILE A 487 -87.12 28.10 21.06
CA ILE A 487 -86.64 27.18 22.09
C ILE A 487 -87.26 25.82 21.82
N LEU A 488 -86.43 24.79 21.73
CA LEU A 488 -86.85 23.41 21.92
C LEU A 488 -86.32 22.98 23.29
N TYR A 489 -87.19 22.71 24.26
CA TYR A 489 -86.84 22.33 25.63
C TYR A 489 -87.28 20.91 25.92
N HIS A 490 -86.34 20.05 26.31
CA HIS A 490 -86.57 18.67 26.70
C HIS A 490 -86.14 18.47 28.16
N LYS A 491 -86.89 17.67 28.93
CA LYS A 491 -86.44 17.15 30.23
C LYS A 491 -86.75 15.67 30.43
N GLY A 492 -85.98 15.03 31.30
CA GLY A 492 -86.22 13.69 31.82
C GLY A 492 -85.52 13.46 33.15
N GLY A 493 -85.99 12.49 33.94
CA GLY A 493 -85.45 12.20 35.27
C GLY A 493 -86.38 11.33 36.09
N ASN A 494 -86.05 11.12 37.38
CA ASN A 494 -86.87 10.30 38.28
C ASN A 494 -88.15 11.05 38.73
N GLY A 495 -88.37 12.29 38.27
CA GLY A 495 -89.46 13.17 38.69
C GLY A 495 -90.82 12.94 38.03
N GLY A 496 -90.92 12.06 37.03
CA GLY A 496 -92.21 11.59 36.53
C GLY A 496 -92.95 12.53 35.57
N THR A 497 -92.27 13.12 34.58
CA THR A 497 -92.84 13.41 33.25
C THR A 497 -91.73 13.82 32.29
N ASN A 498 -91.51 13.04 31.24
CA ASN A 498 -90.72 13.52 30.09
C ASN A 498 -91.57 14.58 29.38
N LEU A 499 -90.98 15.74 29.12
CA LEU A 499 -91.67 16.90 28.58
C LEU A 499 -90.80 17.50 27.47
N GLU A 500 -91.42 17.69 26.30
CA GLU A 500 -90.90 18.41 25.14
C GLU A 500 -91.80 19.63 24.93
N GLU A 501 -91.22 20.83 24.98
CA GLU A 501 -91.93 22.08 24.78
C GLU A 501 -91.24 22.97 23.74
N TRP A 502 -92.07 23.68 22.97
CA TRP A 502 -91.68 24.52 21.84
C TRP A 502 -91.98 26.00 22.13
N GLY A 503 -91.01 26.70 22.72
CA GLY A 503 -91.11 28.11 23.06
C GLY A 503 -90.85 29.04 21.87
N ARG A 504 -91.66 30.10 21.74
CA ARG A 504 -91.42 31.23 20.82
C ARG A 504 -91.61 32.54 21.57
N GLN A 505 -90.54 33.28 21.83
CA GLN A 505 -90.56 34.43 22.73
C GLN A 505 -89.85 35.65 22.14
N ALA A 506 -90.47 36.82 22.26
CA ALA A 506 -89.84 38.10 21.95
C ALA A 506 -89.04 38.56 23.18
N SER A 507 -87.74 38.27 23.19
CA SER A 507 -86.89 38.43 24.36
C SER A 507 -86.18 39.78 24.33
N VAL A 508 -86.38 40.60 25.36
CA VAL A 508 -85.73 41.91 25.52
C VAL A 508 -84.36 41.75 26.16
N ALA A 509 -83.39 42.57 25.73
CA ALA A 509 -82.04 42.58 26.29
C ALA A 509 -82.02 42.71 27.82
N GLY A 510 -81.27 41.83 28.50
CA GLY A 510 -81.08 41.84 29.95
C GLY A 510 -82.23 41.27 30.79
N THR A 511 -83.43 41.07 30.23
CA THR A 511 -84.56 40.42 30.92
C THR A 511 -84.38 38.90 30.96
N TRP A 512 -84.77 38.28 32.08
CA TRP A 512 -84.79 36.82 32.25
C TRP A 512 -86.12 36.21 31.80
N TYR A 513 -86.05 35.05 31.16
CA TYR A 513 -87.18 34.27 30.65
C TYR A 513 -86.99 32.79 30.96
N SER A 514 -88.06 32.05 31.28
CA SER A 514 -88.01 30.59 31.44
C SER A 514 -87.91 29.89 30.07
N LEU A 515 -87.27 28.72 30.01
CA LEU A 515 -87.22 27.93 28.78
C LEU A 515 -88.58 27.36 28.34
N THR A 516 -89.52 27.23 29.28
CA THR A 516 -90.91 26.77 29.08
C THR A 516 -91.87 27.87 28.59
N GLY A 517 -91.35 29.05 28.23
CA GLY A 517 -91.98 29.96 27.27
C GLY A 517 -92.94 31.03 27.80
N GLU A 518 -93.63 30.83 28.93
CA GLU A 518 -94.57 31.82 29.47
C GLU A 518 -93.94 32.81 30.47
N VAL A 519 -94.30 34.09 30.36
CA VAL A 519 -93.85 35.13 31.31
C VAL A 519 -94.70 35.06 32.58
N GLY A 520 -94.13 34.51 33.65
CA GLY A 520 -94.75 34.48 34.98
C GLY A 520 -95.56 33.22 35.30
N ASN A 521 -95.55 32.19 34.44
CA ASN A 521 -96.04 30.87 34.85
C ASN A 521 -95.02 30.21 35.80
N ALA A 522 -95.50 29.68 36.92
CA ALA A 522 -94.69 29.16 38.02
C ALA A 522 -94.55 27.62 37.99
N THR A 523 -94.78 26.99 36.83
CA THR A 523 -94.33 25.63 36.57
C THR A 523 -92.84 25.52 36.84
N ARG A 524 -92.47 24.52 37.66
CA ARG A 524 -91.08 24.31 38.08
C ARG A 524 -90.43 23.27 37.17
N ASP A 525 -89.56 23.75 36.29
CA ASP A 525 -89.17 23.00 35.09
C ASP A 525 -88.31 21.77 35.41
N ILE A 526 -87.32 21.90 36.30
CA ILE A 526 -86.31 20.86 36.63
C ILE A 526 -86.18 20.67 38.15
N ASN A 527 -86.14 19.42 38.65
CA ASN A 527 -85.99 19.14 40.09
C ASN A 527 -84.69 18.41 40.44
N PRO A 528 -83.74 19.05 41.15
CA PRO A 528 -82.53 18.41 41.62
C PRO A 528 -82.80 17.18 42.48
N GLY A 529 -83.76 17.24 43.41
CA GLY A 529 -84.13 16.10 44.28
C GLY A 529 -84.55 14.85 43.51
N ASN A 530 -85.04 15.02 42.27
CA ASN A 530 -85.43 13.93 41.37
C ASN A 530 -84.29 13.48 40.43
N ARG A 531 -83.11 14.15 40.47
CA ARG A 531 -82.03 14.03 39.49
C ARG A 531 -82.52 14.25 38.05
N ASP A 532 -83.31 15.30 37.87
CA ASP A 532 -83.77 15.67 36.54
C ASP A 532 -82.61 16.29 35.73
N ILE A 533 -82.54 15.93 34.45
CA ILE A 533 -81.67 16.53 33.45
C ILE A 533 -82.55 17.21 32.39
N ALA A 534 -82.15 18.42 32.00
CA ALA A 534 -82.78 19.14 30.91
C ALA A 534 -81.78 19.47 29.80
N TYR A 535 -82.30 19.59 28.59
CA TYR A 535 -81.57 19.85 27.36
C TYR A 535 -82.37 20.83 26.52
N SER A 536 -81.71 21.79 25.88
CA SER A 536 -82.39 22.71 24.98
C SER A 536 -81.53 23.19 23.82
N ILE A 537 -82.16 23.33 22.65
CA ILE A 537 -81.63 24.02 21.47
C ILE A 537 -82.35 25.37 21.37
N ILE A 538 -81.58 26.44 21.27
CA ILE A 538 -82.09 27.82 21.31
C ILE A 538 -81.51 28.60 20.15
N THR A 539 -82.39 29.12 19.29
CA THR A 539 -82.03 29.91 18.12
C THR A 539 -82.37 31.38 18.34
N LEU A 540 -81.35 32.24 18.25
CA LEU A 540 -81.48 33.69 18.28
C LEU A 540 -81.63 34.21 16.84
N HIS A 541 -82.86 34.41 16.36
CA HIS A 541 -83.12 34.70 14.95
C HIS A 541 -82.53 36.04 14.47
N ASN A 542 -82.40 37.04 15.35
CA ASN A 542 -81.83 38.34 14.98
C ASN A 542 -80.30 38.33 14.84
N THR A 543 -79.59 37.47 15.59
CA THR A 543 -78.12 37.35 15.52
C THR A 543 -77.64 36.11 14.75
N LYS A 544 -78.56 35.19 14.42
CA LYS A 544 -78.33 33.88 13.81
C LYS A 544 -77.47 32.92 14.64
N ASP A 545 -77.30 33.21 15.93
CA ASP A 545 -76.61 32.29 16.84
C ASP A 545 -77.54 31.10 17.19
N VAL A 546 -76.99 29.89 17.19
CA VAL A 546 -77.64 28.69 17.74
C VAL A 546 -76.85 28.20 18.95
N TYR A 547 -77.55 27.98 20.05
CA TYR A 547 -76.99 27.51 21.31
C TYR A 547 -77.58 26.17 21.71
N ARG A 548 -76.77 25.37 22.40
CA ARG A 548 -77.18 24.11 23.01
C ARG A 548 -76.85 24.16 24.49
N VAL A 549 -77.85 24.05 25.36
CA VAL A 549 -77.67 24.03 26.82
C VAL A 549 -78.06 22.67 27.38
N THR A 550 -77.23 22.14 28.27
CA THR A 550 -77.55 20.98 29.11
C THR A 550 -77.48 21.41 30.57
N ALA A 551 -78.55 21.14 31.32
CA ALA A 551 -78.69 21.41 32.74
C ALA A 551 -78.83 20.06 33.47
N ASN A 552 -77.75 19.62 34.13
CA ASN A 552 -77.73 18.39 34.91
C ASN A 552 -77.83 18.74 36.39
N THR A 553 -78.87 18.25 37.08
CA THR A 553 -79.12 18.57 38.49
C THR A 553 -79.12 17.32 39.38
N ASN A 554 -78.76 17.52 40.65
CA ASN A 554 -78.86 16.50 41.68
C ASN A 554 -79.20 17.13 43.04
N GLY A 555 -79.97 16.42 43.85
CA GLY A 555 -80.27 16.77 45.24
C GLY A 555 -79.19 16.26 46.19
N ASP A 556 -79.44 16.40 47.48
CA ASP A 556 -78.51 15.94 48.51
C ASP A 556 -78.60 14.42 48.64
N ILE A 557 -77.62 13.70 48.09
CA ILE A 557 -77.52 12.23 48.14
C ILE A 557 -76.81 11.82 49.43
N ALA A 558 -77.48 11.01 50.24
CA ALA A 558 -76.85 10.32 51.37
C ALA A 558 -75.86 9.24 50.89
N ALA A 559 -74.79 9.01 51.67
CA ALA A 559 -73.80 7.99 51.38
C ALA A 559 -74.42 6.58 51.29
N ASN A 560 -73.92 5.74 50.39
CA ASN A 560 -74.40 4.37 50.19
C ASN A 560 -73.22 3.41 50.00
N GLY A 561 -72.96 2.58 51.02
CA GLY A 561 -71.79 1.69 51.05
C GLY A 561 -70.49 2.48 50.93
N ALA A 562 -69.71 2.20 49.87
CA ALA A 562 -68.47 2.91 49.56
C ALA A 562 -68.67 4.22 48.77
N VAL A 563 -69.91 4.58 48.37
CA VAL A 563 -70.21 5.82 47.67
C VAL A 563 -70.42 6.95 48.69
N PRO A 564 -69.60 8.02 48.67
CA PRO A 564 -69.76 9.16 49.59
C PRO A 564 -71.09 9.90 49.41
N ALA A 565 -71.48 10.67 50.42
CA ALA A 565 -72.58 11.62 50.29
C ALA A 565 -72.20 12.73 49.29
N VAL A 566 -73.16 13.16 48.47
CA VAL A 566 -72.97 14.19 47.44
C VAL A 566 -73.98 15.29 47.68
N ALA A 567 -73.49 16.52 47.91
CA ALA A 567 -74.34 17.68 48.09
C ALA A 567 -75.13 18.00 46.81
N SER A 568 -76.27 18.66 46.98
CA SER A 568 -77.07 19.16 45.88
C SER A 568 -76.27 20.03 44.90
N SER A 569 -76.59 19.97 43.62
CA SER A 569 -75.83 20.67 42.58
C SER A 569 -76.61 20.91 41.29
N ILE A 570 -76.15 21.93 40.57
CA ILE A 570 -76.47 22.20 39.16
C ILE A 570 -75.15 22.23 38.39
N THR A 571 -75.11 21.60 37.21
CA THR A 571 -74.14 21.93 36.16
C THR A 571 -74.86 22.40 34.92
N LEU A 572 -74.59 23.65 34.52
CA LEU A 572 -74.93 24.18 33.21
C LEU A 572 -73.72 24.04 32.29
N PHE A 573 -73.94 23.40 31.15
CA PHE A 573 -72.98 23.28 30.05
C PHE A 573 -73.64 23.86 28.81
N VAL A 574 -73.03 24.89 28.22
CA VAL A 574 -73.60 25.67 27.12
C VAL A 574 -72.60 25.74 25.97
N GLU A 575 -73.01 25.28 24.80
CA GLU A 575 -72.21 25.32 23.57
C GLU A 575 -72.81 26.34 22.61
N LYS A 576 -71.95 27.08 21.91
CA LYS A 576 -72.34 27.77 20.67
C LYS A 576 -72.09 26.81 19.51
N LEU A 577 -73.13 26.49 18.77
CA LEU A 577 -73.02 25.71 17.54
C LEU A 577 -72.51 26.62 16.40
N GLN A 578 -71.74 26.04 15.47
CA GLN A 578 -71.13 26.73 14.32
C GLN A 578 -71.71 26.21 13.02
#